data_AF-A0A8D9MBK0-F1
#
_entry.id   AF-A0A8D9MBK0-F1
#
_cell.length_a   1.000
_cell.length_b   1.000
_cell.length_c   1.000
_cell.angle_alpha   90.00
_cell.angle_beta   90.00
_cell.angle_gamma   90.00
#
_symmetry.space_group_name_H-M   'P 1'
#
loop_
_entity.id
_entity.type
_entity.pdbx_description
1 polymer ?
#
loop_
_entity_poly.entity_id
_entity_poly.type
_entity_poly.pdbx_seq_one_letter_code
_entity_poly.pdbx_strand_id
1 'polypeptide(L)'
;MTAPLNSSRRSSENMEGTASWDERIRAVETGGCPHAAIREDISINLGSLEELSNLFKTDLLLCESGGVLCVADNLAANFSRELADYIIYIIDVSTGDKIPRKGGPGITQADLLVINKTELAAAVGADLSVMERDALRMRDGGSFVFAQVVKHGLGVEEIVNHVMNSWEQATGNKRH
;
A
#
# COMPACT_ATOMS: atom_id res chain seq x y z
N MET A 1 14.26 -44.57 25.84
CA MET A 1 14.04 -43.34 26.64
C MET A 1 13.69 -42.22 25.68
N THR A 2 12.40 -42.06 25.43
CA THR A 2 11.82 -41.06 24.53
C THR A 2 11.48 -39.81 25.34
N ALA A 3 11.99 -38.65 24.93
CA ALA A 3 11.69 -37.36 25.55
C ALA A 3 10.26 -36.89 25.16
N PRO A 4 9.50 -36.25 26.06
CA PRO A 4 8.17 -35.75 25.73
C PRO A 4 8.24 -34.40 24.98
N LEU A 5 7.43 -34.30 23.92
CA LEU A 5 7.11 -33.06 23.22
C LEU A 5 6.26 -32.17 24.13
N ASN A 6 6.79 -31.00 24.51
CA ASN A 6 6.04 -30.02 25.29
C ASN A 6 5.16 -29.18 24.35
N SER A 7 3.86 -29.41 24.44
CA SER A 7 2.78 -28.72 23.74
C SER A 7 2.51 -27.35 24.36
N SER A 8 3.20 -26.30 23.90
CA SER A 8 2.76 -24.93 24.20
C SER A 8 1.70 -24.49 23.19
N ARG A 9 0.47 -24.99 23.38
CA ARG A 9 -0.75 -24.29 22.94
C ARG A 9 -0.78 -22.97 23.72
N ARG A 10 -0.42 -21.86 23.07
CA ARG A 10 -0.71 -20.53 23.62
C ARG A 10 -2.19 -20.29 23.43
N SER A 11 -2.87 -20.18 24.56
CA SER A 11 -4.29 -19.93 24.75
C SER A 11 -4.75 -18.73 23.91
N SER A 12 -5.66 -18.99 22.98
CA SER A 12 -6.61 -18.00 22.48
C SER A 12 -7.58 -17.68 23.61
N GLU A 13 -7.23 -16.69 24.43
CA GLU A 13 -8.17 -16.11 25.38
C GLU A 13 -9.15 -15.23 24.62
N ASN A 14 -10.43 -15.51 24.85
CA ASN A 14 -11.59 -14.87 24.25
C ASN A 14 -11.61 -13.37 24.57
N MET A 15 -11.60 -12.55 23.52
CA MET A 15 -12.09 -11.17 23.57
C MET A 15 -13.47 -11.16 22.90
N GLU A 16 -14.52 -11.00 23.71
CA GLU A 16 -15.87 -10.77 23.23
C GLU A 16 -15.91 -9.47 22.41
N GLY A 17 -16.28 -9.56 21.13
CA GLY A 17 -16.68 -8.41 20.30
C GLY A 17 -15.72 -7.93 19.21
N THR A 18 -14.52 -8.50 19.07
CA THR A 18 -13.60 -8.11 17.99
C THR A 18 -13.53 -9.22 16.94
N ALA A 19 -14.12 -8.97 15.77
CA ALA A 19 -13.93 -9.83 14.60
C ALA A 19 -12.43 -10.09 14.36
N SER A 20 -12.09 -11.36 14.12
CA SER A 20 -10.73 -11.81 13.90
C SER A 20 -10.12 -11.15 12.65
N TRP A 21 -8.79 -11.05 12.57
CA TRP A 21 -8.11 -10.47 11.40
C TRP A 21 -8.51 -11.14 10.09
N ASP A 22 -8.75 -12.46 10.13
CA ASP A 22 -9.18 -13.24 8.96
C ASP A 22 -10.56 -12.81 8.44
N GLU A 23 -11.46 -12.38 9.34
CA GLU A 23 -12.80 -11.92 8.95
C GLU A 23 -12.79 -10.52 8.32
N ARG A 24 -11.76 -9.72 8.60
CA ARG A 24 -11.59 -8.35 8.09
C ARG A 24 -10.84 -8.28 6.77
N ILE A 25 -10.32 -9.40 6.29
CA ILE A 25 -9.59 -9.50 5.02
C ILE A 25 -10.51 -10.21 4.01
N ARG A 26 -10.58 -9.68 2.79
CA ARG A 26 -11.29 -10.29 1.66
C ARG A 26 -10.37 -10.34 0.46
N ALA A 27 -10.21 -11.54 -0.09
CA ALA A 27 -9.53 -11.74 -1.35
C ALA A 27 -10.55 -11.59 -2.49
N VAL A 28 -10.17 -10.84 -3.53
CA VAL A 28 -10.98 -10.63 -4.73
C VAL A 28 -10.23 -11.19 -5.92
N GLU A 29 -10.84 -12.16 -6.62
CA GLU A 29 -10.25 -12.76 -7.81
C GLU A 29 -10.69 -11.98 -9.07
N THR A 30 -9.73 -11.37 -9.77
CA THR A 30 -10.00 -10.42 -10.86
C THR A 30 -10.01 -11.05 -12.26
N GLY A 31 -10.03 -12.37 -12.37
CA GLY A 31 -10.19 -13.08 -13.65
C GLY A 31 -9.07 -12.87 -14.69
N GLY A 32 -7.88 -12.42 -14.28
CA GLY A 32 -6.68 -12.34 -15.13
C GLY A 32 -6.29 -10.96 -15.67
N CYS A 33 -7.10 -9.90 -15.44
CA CYS A 33 -6.74 -8.52 -15.79
C CYS A 33 -6.78 -7.58 -14.57
N PRO A 34 -5.76 -7.59 -13.69
CA PRO A 34 -5.78 -6.80 -12.44
C PRO A 34 -5.99 -5.31 -12.66
N HIS A 35 -5.43 -4.76 -13.75
CA HIS A 35 -5.56 -3.34 -14.11
C HIS A 35 -7.00 -2.93 -14.41
N ALA A 36 -7.78 -3.79 -15.07
CA ALA A 36 -9.17 -3.52 -15.39
C ALA A 36 -10.03 -3.50 -14.12
N ALA A 37 -9.78 -4.44 -13.21
CA ALA A 37 -10.52 -4.56 -11.95
C ALA A 37 -10.35 -3.38 -10.99
N ILE A 38 -9.28 -2.57 -11.15
CA ILE A 38 -9.05 -1.38 -10.33
C ILE A 38 -9.34 -0.07 -11.06
N ARG A 39 -9.67 -0.11 -12.35
CA ARG A 39 -9.76 1.09 -13.20
C ARG A 39 -10.98 1.13 -14.12
N GLU A 40 -11.24 0.07 -14.86
CA GLU A 40 -12.26 0.04 -15.91
C GLU A 40 -13.58 -0.57 -15.42
N ASP A 41 -13.49 -1.68 -14.69
CA ASP A 41 -14.62 -2.34 -14.05
C ASP A 41 -14.28 -2.60 -12.58
N ILE A 42 -14.60 -1.61 -11.75
CA ILE A 42 -14.31 -1.63 -10.31
C ILE A 42 -15.38 -2.37 -9.50
N SER A 43 -16.42 -2.89 -10.14
CA SER A 43 -17.63 -3.39 -9.48
C SER A 43 -17.34 -4.48 -8.44
N ILE A 44 -16.44 -5.41 -8.76
CA ILE A 44 -16.09 -6.52 -7.86
C ILE A 44 -15.34 -6.06 -6.60
N ASN A 45 -14.46 -5.06 -6.75
CA ASN A 45 -13.72 -4.48 -5.63
C ASN A 45 -14.64 -3.59 -4.78
N LEU A 46 -15.45 -2.76 -5.44
CA LEU A 46 -16.38 -1.86 -4.76
C LEU A 46 -17.41 -2.64 -3.93
N GLY A 47 -18.00 -3.70 -4.48
CA GLY A 47 -18.94 -4.56 -3.74
C GLY A 47 -18.29 -5.19 -2.50
N SER A 48 -17.05 -5.67 -2.63
CA SER A 48 -16.30 -6.25 -1.50
C SER A 48 -15.98 -5.21 -0.42
N LEU A 49 -15.65 -3.97 -0.82
CA LEU A 49 -15.40 -2.85 0.09
C LEU A 49 -16.68 -2.41 0.81
N GLU A 50 -17.80 -2.35 0.10
CA GLU A 50 -19.12 -2.02 0.68
C GLU A 50 -19.55 -3.07 1.71
N GLU A 51 -19.35 -4.36 1.42
CA GLU A 51 -19.62 -5.43 2.37
C GLU A 51 -18.80 -5.29 3.65
N LEU A 52 -17.48 -5.08 3.53
CA LEU A 52 -16.60 -4.88 4.68
C LEU A 52 -16.95 -3.62 5.48
N SER A 53 -17.24 -2.51 4.79
CA SER A 53 -17.68 -1.26 5.43
C SER A 53 -18.95 -1.47 6.24
N ASN A 54 -19.93 -2.18 5.68
CA ASN A 54 -21.21 -2.43 6.33
C ASN A 54 -21.09 -3.37 7.53
N LEU A 55 -20.28 -4.42 7.40
CA LEU A 55 -20.06 -5.43 8.45
C LEU A 55 -19.30 -4.86 9.65
N PHE A 56 -18.31 -4.00 9.41
CA PHE A 56 -17.37 -3.59 10.46
C PHE A 56 -17.39 -2.10 10.81
N LYS A 57 -18.21 -1.29 10.12
CA LYS A 57 -18.32 0.18 10.34
C LYS A 57 -16.95 0.86 10.35
N THR A 58 -16.16 0.59 9.33
CA THR A 58 -14.76 1.00 9.23
C THR A 58 -14.61 2.48 8.85
N ASP A 59 -13.69 3.18 9.50
CA ASP A 59 -13.30 4.55 9.11
C ASP A 59 -12.35 4.59 7.91
N LEU A 60 -11.57 3.51 7.72
CA LEU A 60 -10.58 3.35 6.67
C LEU A 60 -10.63 1.91 6.12
N LEU A 61 -10.57 1.79 4.80
CA LEU A 61 -10.44 0.51 4.09
C LEU A 61 -9.19 0.56 3.22
N LEU A 62 -8.38 -0.50 3.29
CA LEU A 62 -7.18 -0.65 2.47
C LEU A 62 -7.49 -1.62 1.33
N CYS A 63 -7.31 -1.16 0.09
CA CYS A 63 -7.43 -1.98 -1.11
C CYS A 63 -6.03 -2.22 -1.69
N GLU A 64 -5.52 -3.44 -1.59
CA GLU A 64 -4.29 -3.86 -2.25
C GLU A 64 -4.64 -4.51 -3.59
N SER A 65 -4.00 -4.09 -4.69
CA SER A 65 -4.16 -4.82 -5.95
C SER A 65 -3.29 -6.08 -5.94
N GLY A 66 -3.81 -7.22 -6.41
CA GLY A 66 -3.31 -8.58 -6.17
C GLY A 66 -1.89 -8.91 -6.65
N GLY A 67 -0.87 -8.42 -5.95
CA GLY A 67 0.55 -8.52 -6.32
C GLY A 67 1.19 -7.20 -6.73
N VAL A 68 0.43 -6.11 -6.65
CA VAL A 68 0.85 -4.76 -6.99
C VAL A 68 0.16 -3.82 -5.99
N LEU A 69 0.71 -3.68 -4.78
CA LEU A 69 0.78 -2.33 -4.21
C LEU A 69 1.75 -1.55 -5.10
N CYS A 70 1.29 -1.25 -6.33
CA CYS A 70 2.04 -0.58 -7.39
C CYS A 70 3.46 -1.10 -7.67
N VAL A 71 3.71 -2.40 -7.52
CA VAL A 71 4.96 -3.05 -7.89
C VAL A 71 5.11 -3.16 -9.42
N ALA A 72 5.86 -2.21 -9.98
CA ALA A 72 6.90 -2.34 -11.01
C ALA A 72 6.70 -3.13 -12.33
N ASP A 73 5.55 -3.72 -12.67
CA ASP A 73 5.40 -4.42 -13.96
C ASP A 73 4.66 -3.61 -15.03
N ASN A 74 3.88 -2.61 -14.61
CA ASN A 74 3.24 -1.67 -15.54
C ASN A 74 3.08 -0.28 -14.89
N LEU A 75 3.92 0.66 -15.28
CA LEU A 75 3.85 2.06 -14.84
C LEU A 75 2.53 2.76 -15.21
N ALA A 76 1.71 2.13 -16.06
CA ALA A 76 0.37 2.58 -16.42
C ALA A 76 -0.74 2.18 -15.41
N ALA A 77 -0.45 1.31 -14.44
CA ALA A 77 -1.40 0.90 -13.42
C ALA A 77 -1.68 2.05 -12.44
N ASN A 78 -2.94 2.47 -12.34
CA ASN A 78 -3.40 3.41 -11.32
C ASN A 78 -4.86 3.12 -10.98
N PHE A 79 -5.24 3.30 -9.72
CA PHE A 79 -6.63 3.13 -9.29
C PHE A 79 -7.53 4.18 -9.93
N SER A 80 -8.78 3.80 -10.23
CA SER A 80 -9.83 4.77 -10.51
C SER A 80 -10.07 5.62 -9.26
N ARG A 81 -10.26 6.93 -9.47
CA ARG A 81 -10.68 7.85 -8.40
C ARG A 81 -12.10 7.56 -7.90
N GLU A 82 -12.87 6.75 -8.63
CA GLU A 82 -14.16 6.23 -8.16
C GLU A 82 -14.01 5.05 -7.18
N LEU A 83 -12.84 4.41 -7.13
CA LEU A 83 -12.55 3.29 -6.23
C LEU A 83 -11.69 3.70 -5.02
N ALA A 84 -10.77 4.65 -5.19
CA ALA A 84 -9.84 5.07 -4.15
C ALA A 84 -9.79 6.58 -3.98
N ASP A 85 -10.12 7.06 -2.78
CA ASP A 85 -10.02 8.46 -2.38
C ASP A 85 -8.55 8.91 -2.24
N TYR A 86 -7.68 8.00 -1.77
CA TYR A 86 -6.26 8.23 -1.56
C TYR A 86 -5.42 7.08 -2.12
N ILE A 87 -4.45 7.40 -2.95
CA ILE A 87 -3.65 6.42 -3.70
C ILE A 87 -2.19 6.51 -3.26
N ILE A 88 -1.67 5.38 -2.77
CA ILE A 88 -0.25 5.18 -2.48
C ILE A 88 0.35 4.31 -3.57
N TYR A 89 1.33 4.84 -4.30
CA TYR A 89 2.09 4.11 -5.31
C TYR A 89 3.44 3.71 -4.74
N ILE A 90 3.80 2.43 -4.75
CA ILE A 90 5.05 1.94 -4.13
C ILE A 90 5.97 1.34 -5.18
N ILE A 91 7.11 1.97 -5.39
CA ILE A 91 8.22 1.42 -6.17
C ILE A 91 9.33 0.95 -5.23
N ASP A 92 10.25 0.14 -5.74
CA ASP A 92 11.41 -0.31 -4.97
C ASP A 92 12.73 0.04 -5.66
N VAL A 93 13.77 0.23 -4.86
CA VAL A 93 15.10 0.56 -5.37
C VAL A 93 15.71 -0.58 -6.17
N SER A 94 15.35 -1.84 -5.91
CA SER A 94 15.93 -2.97 -6.62
C SER A 94 15.54 -3.03 -8.11
N THR A 95 14.44 -2.39 -8.50
CA THR A 95 14.03 -2.23 -9.90
C THR A 95 14.89 -1.18 -10.65
N GLY A 96 15.68 -0.38 -9.92
CA GLY A 96 16.67 0.57 -10.47
C GLY A 96 16.34 2.05 -10.24
N ASP A 97 17.38 2.88 -10.28
CA ASP A 97 17.31 4.33 -9.96
C ASP A 97 16.59 5.19 -11.01
N LYS A 98 16.38 4.66 -12.22
CA LYS A 98 15.69 5.34 -13.32
C LYS A 98 14.17 5.13 -13.31
N ILE A 99 13.62 4.37 -12.38
CA ILE A 99 12.18 4.08 -12.33
C ILE A 99 11.34 5.35 -12.17
N PRO A 100 11.65 6.30 -11.25
CA PRO A 100 10.95 7.57 -11.15
C PRO A 100 10.84 8.30 -12.49
N ARG A 101 11.93 8.32 -13.28
CA ARG A 101 11.99 8.99 -14.59
C ARG A 101 11.03 8.44 -15.63
N LYS A 102 10.72 7.14 -15.56
CA LYS A 102 9.81 6.53 -16.54
C LYS A 102 8.39 7.09 -16.41
N GLY A 103 8.04 7.68 -15.26
CA GLY A 103 6.76 8.33 -15.04
C GLY A 103 5.59 7.35 -15.11
N GLY A 104 4.48 7.79 -15.69
CA GLY A 104 3.21 7.04 -15.69
C GLY A 104 2.26 7.52 -14.59
N PRO A 105 0.96 7.23 -14.71
CA PRO A 105 -0.07 7.73 -13.80
C PRO A 105 0.20 7.36 -12.34
N GLY A 106 0.80 6.21 -12.08
CA GLY A 106 1.21 5.82 -10.73
C GLY A 106 2.22 6.78 -10.10
N ILE A 107 3.30 7.09 -10.82
CA ILE A 107 4.34 8.00 -10.32
C ILE A 107 3.85 9.44 -10.31
N THR A 108 3.06 9.86 -11.30
CA THR A 108 2.72 11.27 -11.52
C THR A 108 1.44 11.71 -10.81
N GLN A 109 0.45 10.82 -10.65
CA GLN A 109 -0.91 11.17 -10.19
C GLN A 109 -1.29 10.56 -8.84
N ALA A 110 -0.51 9.62 -8.30
CA ALA A 110 -0.75 9.10 -6.95
C ALA A 110 -0.51 10.18 -5.91
N ASP A 111 -1.29 10.17 -4.83
CA ASP A 111 -1.21 11.17 -3.76
C ASP A 111 0.09 11.03 -2.96
N LEU A 112 0.60 9.79 -2.84
CA LEU A 112 1.89 9.50 -2.23
C LEU A 112 2.68 8.48 -3.08
N LEU A 113 3.94 8.81 -3.38
CA LEU A 113 4.90 7.85 -3.92
C LEU A 113 5.79 7.32 -2.79
N VAL A 114 5.88 6.02 -2.62
CA VAL A 114 6.84 5.39 -1.71
C VAL A 114 7.96 4.74 -2.51
N ILE A 115 9.20 5.06 -2.18
CA ILE A 115 10.39 4.44 -2.76
C ILE A 115 11.01 3.54 -1.68
N ASN A 116 10.65 2.26 -1.72
CA ASN A 116 10.97 1.28 -0.69
C ASN A 116 12.30 0.54 -0.96
N LYS A 117 12.80 -0.13 0.08
CA LYS A 117 14.04 -0.93 0.08
C LYS A 117 15.31 -0.10 -0.20
N THR A 118 15.39 1.11 0.33
CA THR A 118 16.55 2.00 0.10
C THR A 118 17.88 1.43 0.59
N GLU A 119 17.86 0.48 1.54
CA GLU A 119 19.04 -0.25 1.98
C GLU A 119 19.72 -1.06 0.86
N LEU A 120 18.99 -1.37 -0.22
CA LEU A 120 19.50 -2.15 -1.35
C LEU A 120 20.25 -1.29 -2.37
N ALA A 121 20.23 0.05 -2.24
CA ALA A 121 20.80 0.97 -3.23
C ALA A 121 22.24 0.63 -3.61
N ALA A 122 23.11 0.41 -2.62
CA ALA A 122 24.51 0.05 -2.85
C ALA A 122 24.66 -1.32 -3.53
N ALA A 123 23.79 -2.28 -3.21
CA ALA A 123 23.86 -3.64 -3.76
C ALA A 123 23.44 -3.70 -5.24
N VAL A 124 22.55 -2.80 -5.68
CA VAL A 124 22.06 -2.73 -7.06
C VAL A 124 22.68 -1.59 -7.87
N GLY A 125 23.59 -0.82 -7.27
CA GLY A 125 24.25 0.32 -7.92
C GLY A 125 23.31 1.49 -8.22
N ALA A 126 22.25 1.67 -7.42
CA ALA A 126 21.29 2.75 -7.56
C ALA A 126 21.72 4.00 -6.78
N ASP A 127 21.53 5.18 -7.37
CA ASP A 127 21.73 6.48 -6.71
C ASP A 127 20.39 7.06 -6.22
N LEU A 128 20.23 7.14 -4.89
CA LEU A 128 19.02 7.69 -4.27
C LEU A 128 18.80 9.17 -4.61
N SER A 129 19.88 9.93 -4.83
CA SER A 129 19.80 11.34 -5.21
C SER A 129 19.23 11.51 -6.62
N VAL A 130 19.53 10.56 -7.52
CA VAL A 130 18.92 10.50 -8.85
C VAL A 130 17.42 10.18 -8.74
N MET A 131 17.06 9.22 -7.88
CA MET A 131 15.66 8.85 -7.66
C MET A 131 14.85 10.02 -7.09
N GLU A 132 15.38 10.72 -6.09
CA GLU A 132 14.77 11.90 -5.48
C GLU A 132 14.52 13.00 -6.51
N ARG A 133 15.57 13.39 -7.25
CA ARG A 133 15.46 14.43 -8.28
C ARG A 133 14.43 14.06 -9.34
N ASP A 134 14.44 12.81 -9.80
CA ASP A 134 13.55 12.36 -10.86
C ASP A 134 12.11 12.21 -10.34
N ALA A 135 11.90 11.80 -9.08
CA ALA A 135 10.59 11.75 -8.43
C ALA A 135 9.97 13.15 -8.27
N LEU A 136 10.73 14.09 -7.70
CA LEU A 136 10.30 15.49 -7.55
C LEU A 136 9.92 16.11 -8.90
N ARG A 137 10.73 15.86 -9.94
CA ARG A 137 10.47 16.36 -11.28
C ARG A 137 9.21 15.77 -11.89
N MET A 138 9.00 14.45 -11.77
CA MET A 138 7.86 13.78 -12.41
C MET A 138 6.55 14.04 -11.66
N ARG A 139 6.63 14.42 -10.39
CA ARG A 139 5.46 14.69 -9.53
C ARG A 139 5.13 16.17 -9.42
N ASP A 140 5.81 17.05 -10.16
CA ASP A 140 5.70 18.51 -10.03
C ASP A 140 5.82 18.98 -8.56
N GLY A 141 6.72 18.37 -7.80
CA GLY A 141 6.92 18.63 -6.37
C GLY A 141 5.98 17.87 -5.43
N GLY A 142 5.16 16.94 -5.93
CA GLY A 142 4.27 16.11 -5.12
C GLY A 142 5.01 15.17 -4.13
N SER A 143 4.34 14.85 -3.03
CA SER A 143 4.90 14.12 -1.88
C SER A 143 5.45 12.74 -2.26
N PHE A 144 6.61 12.40 -1.71
CA PHE A 144 7.18 11.06 -1.78
C PHE A 144 7.95 10.73 -0.50
N VAL A 145 8.10 9.44 -0.20
CA VAL A 145 8.82 8.97 1.00
C VAL A 145 9.81 7.87 0.64
N PHE A 146 11.05 8.00 1.10
CA PHE A 146 12.00 6.90 1.11
C PHE A 146 11.76 5.97 2.30
N ALA A 147 11.70 4.67 2.04
CA ALA A 147 11.33 3.71 3.07
C ALA A 147 12.23 2.45 3.09
N GLN A 148 12.24 1.80 4.25
CA GLN A 148 12.84 0.48 4.50
C GLN A 148 11.87 -0.35 5.36
N VAL A 149 10.64 -0.50 4.86
CA VAL A 149 9.47 -0.89 5.65
C VAL A 149 9.67 -2.20 6.42
N VAL A 150 10.08 -3.27 5.72
CA VAL A 150 10.17 -4.62 6.31
C VAL A 150 11.41 -4.79 7.18
N LYS A 151 12.54 -4.21 6.76
CA LYS A 151 13.83 -4.52 7.39
C LYS A 151 14.15 -3.62 8.58
N HIS A 152 13.77 -2.35 8.51
CA HIS A 152 14.16 -1.33 9.49
C HIS A 152 12.99 -0.47 9.98
N GLY A 153 11.80 -0.58 9.37
CA GLY A 153 10.63 0.24 9.74
C GLY A 153 10.76 1.73 9.37
N LEU A 154 11.80 2.12 8.62
CA LEU A 154 12.03 3.52 8.24
C LEU A 154 10.99 3.98 7.21
N GLY A 155 10.50 5.21 7.36
CA GLY A 155 9.49 5.83 6.50
C GLY A 155 8.04 5.43 6.81
N VAL A 156 7.81 4.42 7.67
CA VAL A 156 6.45 3.95 7.99
C VAL A 156 5.63 5.01 8.71
N GLU A 157 6.22 5.69 9.70
CA GLU A 157 5.53 6.76 10.44
C GLU A 157 5.14 7.93 9.52
N GLU A 158 6.02 8.29 8.59
CA GLU A 158 5.77 9.35 7.60
C GLU A 158 4.63 8.98 6.64
N ILE A 159 4.63 7.73 6.14
CA ILE A 159 3.53 7.20 5.31
C ILE A 159 2.22 7.23 6.08
N VAL A 160 2.21 6.79 7.34
CA VAL A 160 1.01 6.81 8.19
C VAL A 160 0.53 8.25 8.39
N ASN A 161 1.43 9.20 8.65
CA ASN A 161 1.06 10.60 8.82
C ASN A 161 0.44 11.18 7.53
N HIS A 162 0.95 10.84 6.36
CA HIS A 162 0.33 11.23 5.09
C HIS A 162 -1.11 10.72 4.94
N VAL A 163 -1.35 9.45 5.23
CA VAL A 163 -2.69 8.84 5.18
C VAL A 163 -3.63 9.49 6.19
N MET A 164 -3.19 9.63 7.44
CA MET A 164 -4.01 10.22 8.50
C MET A 164 -4.33 11.69 8.21
N ASN A 165 -3.36 12.48 7.75
CA ASN A 165 -3.59 13.88 7.39
C ASN A 165 -4.61 14.01 6.24
N SER A 166 -4.58 13.09 5.27
CA SER A 166 -5.57 13.04 4.20
C SER A 166 -6.96 12.70 4.73
N TRP A 167 -7.05 11.70 5.60
CA TRP A 167 -8.31 11.30 6.24
C TRP A 167 -8.92 12.41 7.11
N GLU A 168 -8.12 13.11 7.90
CA GLU A 168 -8.58 14.26 8.71
C GLU A 168 -9.10 15.39 7.83
N GLN A 169 -8.44 15.68 6.70
CA GLN A 169 -8.89 16.69 5.75
C GLN A 169 -10.21 16.29 5.06
N ALA A 170 -10.37 15.02 4.71
CA ALA A 170 -11.57 14.53 4.04
C ALA A 170 -12.78 14.44 4.98
N THR A 171 -12.57 14.07 6.25
CA THR A 171 -13.65 13.83 7.22
C THR A 171 -13.93 15.00 8.17
N GLY A 172 -12.97 15.92 8.33
CA GLY A 172 -13.02 16.97 9.35
C GLY A 172 -12.82 16.46 10.79
N ASN A 173 -12.59 15.16 10.98
CA ASN A 173 -12.28 14.56 12.27
C ASN A 173 -10.82 14.82 12.64
N LYS A 174 -10.51 14.82 13.94
CA LYS A 174 -9.13 14.90 14.45
C LYS A 174 -8.72 13.57 15.05
N ARG A 175 -7.46 13.18 14.87
CA ARG A 175 -6.84 12.08 15.59
C ARG A 175 -6.89 12.37 17.10
N HIS A 176 -7.40 11.40 17.86
CA HIS A 176 -7.35 11.38 19.33
C HIS A 176 -6.05 10.75 19.84
#